data_AF-A0A9D2BM26-F1
#
_entry.id   AF-A0A9D2BM26-F1
#
_cell.length_a   1.000
_cell.length_b   1.000
_cell.length_c   1.000
_cell.angle_alpha   90.00
_cell.angle_beta   90.00
_cell.angle_gamma   90.00
#
_symmetry.space_group_name_H-M   'P 1'
#
loop_
_entity.id
_entity.type
_entity.pdbx_description
1 polymer ?
#
loop_
_entity_poly.entity_id
_entity_poly.type
_entity_poly.pdbx_seq_one_letter_code
_entity_poly.pdbx_strand_id
1 'polypeptide(L)'
;MGMPIIECTPVDEGCALTAILQSIALQEAGLAHILNAEGEKLQKVVSCANSSQELLEVNEAVTNSLQAIAAIEETLKDKAVAAIDQLNEIRCKKMNHHCR
;
A
#
# COMPACT_ATOMS: atom_id res chain seq x y z
N MET A 1 9.08 6.98 14.29
CA MET A 1 9.68 7.26 12.98
C MET A 1 8.83 8.33 12.30
N GLY A 2 9.43 9.40 11.77
CA GLY A 2 8.68 10.45 11.07
C GLY A 2 8.20 9.95 9.72
N MET A 3 6.97 10.29 9.34
CA MET A 3 6.47 9.99 8.01
C MET A 3 7.18 10.88 6.98
N PRO A 4 7.72 10.34 5.88
CA PRO A 4 8.40 11.14 4.87
C PRO A 4 7.41 12.09 4.17
N ILE A 5 7.91 13.25 3.77
CA ILE A 5 7.15 14.27 3.04
C ILE A 5 7.24 13.96 1.55
N ILE A 6 6.09 13.95 0.87
CA ILE A 6 6.01 13.88 -0.59
C ILE A 6 6.05 15.31 -1.11
N GLU A 7 7.17 15.69 -1.73
CA GLU A 7 7.36 17.01 -2.33
C GLU A 7 7.24 16.93 -3.85
N CYS A 8 6.41 17.81 -4.42
CA CYS A 8 6.26 17.97 -5.86
C CYS A 8 6.07 19.46 -6.19
N THR A 9 7.17 20.16 -6.46
CA THR A 9 7.16 21.58 -6.85
C THR A 9 8.27 21.86 -7.86
N PRO A 10 7.97 22.46 -9.04
CA PRO A 10 6.63 22.80 -9.54
C PRO A 10 5.80 21.56 -9.86
N VAL A 11 4.47 21.68 -9.82
CA VAL A 11 3.57 20.57 -10.16
C VAL A 11 3.50 20.44 -11.68
N ASP A 12 4.11 19.38 -12.21
CA ASP A 12 3.92 18.90 -13.58
C ASP A 12 3.37 17.46 -13.59
N GLU A 13 2.90 16.99 -14.75
CA GLU A 13 2.28 15.66 -14.89
C GLU A 13 3.18 14.52 -14.39
N GLY A 14 4.47 14.54 -14.70
CA GLY A 14 5.40 13.48 -14.30
C GLY A 14 5.70 13.52 -12.80
N CYS A 15 5.81 14.72 -12.24
CA CYS A 15 5.98 14.94 -10.82
C CYS A 15 4.74 14.48 -10.02
N ALA A 16 3.53 14.82 -10.48
CA ALA A 16 2.28 14.41 -9.85
C ALA A 16 2.10 12.88 -9.85
N LEU A 17 2.39 12.21 -10.97
CA LEU A 17 2.31 10.74 -11.05
C LEU A 17 3.35 10.05 -10.15
N THR A 18 4.55 10.62 -10.05
CA THR A 18 5.59 10.12 -9.14
C THR A 18 5.18 10.30 -7.67
N ALA A 19 4.57 11.45 -7.32
CA ALA A 19 4.02 11.71 -6.00
C ALA A 19 2.91 10.71 -5.63
N ILE A 20 2.06 10.31 -6.60
CA ILE A 20 1.07 9.24 -6.40
C ILE A 20 1.76 7.92 -6.05
N LEU A 21 2.76 7.49 -6.83
CA LEU A 21 3.49 6.25 -6.56
C LEU A 21 4.19 6.27 -5.19
N GLN A 22 4.78 7.41 -4.80
CA GLN A 22 5.34 7.59 -3.47
C GLN A 22 4.27 7.45 -2.38
N SER A 23 3.07 8.01 -2.59
CA SER A 23 1.96 7.87 -1.63
C SER A 23 1.48 6.43 -1.49
N ILE A 24 1.54 5.64 -2.57
CA ILE A 24 1.20 4.22 -2.55
C ILE A 24 2.24 3.46 -1.73
N ALA A 25 3.53 3.71 -1.95
CA ALA A 25 4.60 3.09 -1.17
C ALA A 25 4.49 3.37 0.34
N LEU A 26 4.02 4.58 0.72
CA LEU A 26 3.74 4.89 2.13
C LEU A 26 2.54 4.13 2.69
N GLN A 27 1.50 3.93 1.88
CA GLN A 27 0.36 3.11 2.27
C GLN A 27 0.76 1.63 2.43
N GLU A 28 1.55 1.07 1.51
CA GLU A 28 2.10 -0.30 1.60
C GLU A 28 2.93 -0.48 2.88
N ALA A 29 3.78 0.49 3.23
CA ALA A 29 4.53 0.46 4.48
C ALA A 29 3.61 0.49 5.72
N GLY A 30 2.52 1.27 5.67
CA GLY A 30 1.49 1.28 6.70
C GLY A 30 0.77 -0.06 6.84
N LEU A 31 0.39 -0.67 5.71
CA LEU A 31 -0.26 -1.98 5.68
C LEU A 31 0.65 -3.08 6.22
N ALA A 32 1.95 -3.05 5.93
CA ALA A 32 2.93 -3.97 6.49
C ALA A 32 3.00 -3.88 8.03
N HIS A 33 2.90 -2.67 8.60
CA HIS A 33 2.83 -2.49 10.05
C HIS A 33 1.54 -3.07 10.65
N ILE A 34 0.40 -2.90 9.97
CA ILE A 34 -0.87 -3.50 10.41
C ILE A 34 -0.77 -5.02 10.37
N LEU A 35 -0.26 -5.60 9.28
CA LEU A 35 -0.06 -7.05 9.14
C LEU A 35 0.82 -7.61 10.26
N ASN A 36 1.91 -6.92 10.59
CA ASN A 36 2.76 -7.32 11.71
C ASN A 36 2.03 -7.26 13.05
N ALA A 37 1.26 -6.20 13.31
CA ALA A 37 0.49 -6.08 14.55
C ALA A 37 -0.60 -7.16 14.67
N GLU A 38 -1.27 -7.51 13.58
CA GLU A 38 -2.22 -8.64 13.55
C GLU A 38 -1.52 -9.99 13.78
N GLY A 39 -0.31 -10.16 13.25
CA GLY A 39 0.54 -11.32 13.52
C GLY A 39 0.96 -11.45 14.99
N GLU A 40 1.40 -10.35 15.60
CA GLU A 40 1.74 -10.28 17.03
C GLU A 40 0.51 -10.59 17.91
N LYS A 41 -0.68 -10.09 17.51
CA LYS A 41 -1.96 -10.37 18.18
C LYS A 41 -2.25 -11.87 18.18
N LEU A 42 -2.13 -12.55 17.04
CA LEU A 42 -2.32 -14.00 16.93
C LEU A 42 -1.32 -14.78 17.80
N GLN A 43 -0.03 -14.43 17.75
CA GLN A 43 0.99 -15.09 18.56
C GLN A 43 0.70 -14.97 20.06
N LYS A 44 0.25 -13.79 20.49
CA LYS A 44 -0.09 -13.53 21.89
C LYS A 44 -1.29 -14.36 22.34
N VAL A 45 -2.33 -14.42 21.51
CA VAL A 45 -3.57 -15.14 21.82
C VAL A 45 -3.33 -16.65 21.83
N VAL A 46 -2.56 -17.20 20.89
CA VAL A 46 -2.15 -18.62 20.91
C VAL A 46 -1.41 -18.99 22.20
N SER A 47 -0.64 -18.06 22.77
CA SER A 47 0.15 -18.30 23.98
C SER A 47 -0.62 -18.12 25.29
N CYS A 48 -1.79 -17.46 25.27
CA CYS A 48 -2.47 -17.00 26.48
C CYS A 48 -3.97 -17.34 26.54
N ALA A 49 -4.57 -17.84 25.45
CA ALA A 49 -5.98 -18.14 25.41
C ALA A 49 -6.37 -19.24 26.39
N ASN A 50 -7.50 -19.05 27.06
CA ASN A 50 -8.01 -19.99 28.07
C ASN A 50 -9.08 -20.93 27.49
N SER A 51 -9.47 -20.73 26.23
CA SER A 51 -10.45 -21.55 25.54
C SER A 51 -10.22 -21.55 24.02
N SER A 52 -10.71 -22.60 23.35
CA SER A 52 -10.74 -22.65 21.89
C SER A 52 -11.67 -21.60 21.27
N GLN A 53 -12.69 -21.16 22.01
CA GLN A 53 -13.63 -20.12 21.54
C GLN A 53 -12.92 -18.78 21.37
N GLU A 54 -12.10 -18.38 22.35
CA GLU A 54 -11.28 -17.16 22.29
C GLU A 54 -10.30 -17.18 21.10
N LEU A 55 -9.69 -18.35 20.82
CA LEU A 55 -8.82 -18.52 19.66
C LEU A 55 -9.57 -18.32 18.33
N LEU A 56 -10.77 -18.88 18.21
CA LEU A 56 -11.59 -18.79 17.01
C LEU A 56 -12.06 -17.35 16.76
N GLU A 57 -12.51 -16.65 17.80
CA GLU A 57 -12.97 -15.26 17.71
C GLU A 57 -11.86 -14.32 17.22
N VAL A 58 -10.65 -14.45 17.79
CA VAL A 58 -9.51 -13.63 17.35
C VAL A 58 -9.09 -13.99 15.94
N ASN A 59 -9.08 -15.28 15.58
CA ASN A 59 -8.74 -15.71 14.23
C ASN A 59 -9.73 -15.17 13.18
N GLU A 60 -11.03 -15.14 13.48
CA GLU A 60 -12.03 -14.54 12.62
C GLU A 60 -11.82 -13.03 12.46
N ALA A 61 -11.56 -12.31 13.56
CA ALA A 61 -11.27 -10.87 13.52
C ALA A 61 -10.02 -10.54 12.69
N VAL A 62 -8.95 -11.34 12.84
CA VAL A 62 -7.72 -11.19 12.05
C VAL A 62 -7.98 -11.51 10.58
N THR A 63 -8.74 -12.57 10.28
CA THR A 63 -9.13 -12.93 8.90
C THR A 63 -9.89 -11.80 8.22
N ASN A 64 -10.84 -11.17 8.91
CA ASN A 64 -11.58 -10.03 8.38
C ASN A 64 -10.66 -8.83 8.10
N SER A 65 -9.68 -8.59 8.98
CA SER A 65 -8.67 -7.54 8.76
C SER A 65 -7.81 -7.83 7.53
N LEU A 66 -7.38 -9.09 7.35
CA LEU A 66 -6.63 -9.51 6.16
C LEU A 66 -7.43 -9.36 4.86
N GLN A 67 -8.73 -9.64 4.88
CA GLN A 67 -9.62 -9.42 3.74
C GLN A 67 -9.73 -7.94 3.38
N ALA A 68 -9.87 -7.06 4.38
CA ALA A 68 -9.89 -5.62 4.16
C ALA A 68 -8.56 -5.10 3.57
N ILE A 69 -7.43 -5.59 4.09
CA ILE A 69 -6.09 -5.27 3.57
C ILE A 69 -5.96 -5.73 2.11
N ALA A 70 -6.40 -6.95 1.78
CA ALA A 70 -6.34 -7.47 0.42
C ALA A 70 -7.14 -6.61 -0.58
N ALA A 71 -8.32 -6.10 -0.19
CA ALA A 71 -9.11 -5.19 -1.02
C ALA A 71 -8.41 -3.82 -1.22
N ILE A 72 -7.73 -3.32 -0.19
CA ILE A 72 -6.91 -2.10 -0.29
C ILE A 72 -5.73 -2.35 -1.24
N GLU A 73 -5.00 -3.45 -1.08
CA GLU A 73 -3.87 -3.85 -1.94
C GLU A 73 -4.28 -3.94 -3.42
N GLU A 74 -5.45 -4.52 -3.72
CA GLU A 74 -6.00 -4.57 -5.08
C GLU A 74 -6.22 -3.15 -5.63
N THR A 75 -6.83 -2.27 -4.83
CA THR A 75 -7.05 -0.86 -5.21
C THR A 75 -5.74 -0.09 -5.41
N LEU A 76 -4.73 -0.34 -4.56
CA LEU A 76 -3.41 0.30 -4.66
C LEU A 76 -2.67 -0.16 -5.91
N LYS A 77 -2.72 -1.46 -6.20
CA LYS A 77 -2.16 -2.04 -7.42
C LYS A 77 -2.76 -1.41 -8.68
N ASP A 78 -4.08 -1.28 -8.76
CA ASP A 78 -4.74 -0.68 -9.92
C ASP A 78 -4.30 0.78 -10.14
N LYS A 79 -4.20 1.56 -9.05
CA LYS A 79 -3.68 2.94 -9.12
C LYS A 79 -2.22 3.00 -9.55
N ALA A 80 -1.38 2.09 -9.05
CA ALA A 80 0.03 2.02 -9.39
C ALA A 80 0.23 1.71 -10.88
N VAL A 81 -0.49 0.71 -11.40
CA VAL A 81 -0.47 0.36 -12.83
C VAL A 81 -0.90 1.55 -13.69
N ALA A 82 -2.03 2.18 -13.35
CA ALA A 82 -2.52 3.34 -14.10
C ALA A 82 -1.53 4.53 -14.09
N ALA A 83 -0.83 4.76 -12.97
CA ALA A 83 0.18 5.81 -12.88
C ALA A 83 1.45 5.47 -13.69
N ILE A 84 1.88 4.20 -13.65
CA ILE A 84 3.03 3.71 -14.41
C ILE A 84 2.78 3.81 -15.92
N ASP A 85 1.59 3.45 -16.38
CA ASP A 85 1.21 3.53 -17.78
C ASP A 85 1.25 4.98 -18.30
N GLN A 86 0.68 5.92 -17.54
CA GLN A 86 0.74 7.35 -17.88
C GLN A 86 2.17 7.90 -17.88
N LEU A 87 3.01 7.49 -16.92
CA LEU A 87 4.43 7.87 -16.90
C LEU A 87 5.18 7.36 -18.14
N ASN A 88 4.87 6.13 -18.59
CA ASN A 88 5.44 5.56 -19.80
C ASN A 88 5.02 6.35 -21.05
N GLU A 89 3.76 6.77 -21.14
CA GLU A 89 3.28 7.63 -22.23
C GLU A 89 3.99 8.99 -22.27
N ILE A 90 4.15 9.65 -21.12
CA ILE A 90 4.89 10.92 -21.01
C ILE A 90 6.34 10.74 -21.49
N ARG A 91 6.99 9.64 -21.08
CA ARG A 91 8.35 9.31 -21.50
C ARG A 91 8.44 9.12 -23.02
N CYS A 92 7.49 8.39 -23.62
CA CYS A 92 7.41 8.21 -25.07
C CYS A 92 7.21 9.53 -25.82
N LYS A 93 6.32 10.42 -25.33
CA LYS A 93 6.09 11.75 -25.92
C LYS A 93 7.36 12.60 -25.90
N LYS A 94 8.09 12.61 -24.78
CA LYS A 94 9.37 13.34 -24.65
C LYS A 94 10.44 12.82 -25.63
N MET A 95 10.55 11.49 -25.79
CA MET A 95 11.49 10.88 -26.74
C MET A 95 11.14 11.20 -28.21
N ASN A 96 9.86 11.15 -28.57
CA ASN A 96 9.40 11.48 -29.93
C ASN A 96 9.59 12.96 -30.28
N HIS A 97 9.49 13.86 -29.30
CA HIS A 97 9.79 15.29 -29.48
C HIS A 97 11.29 15.60 -29.62
N HIS A 98 12.18 14.69 -29.21
CA HIS A 98 13.64 14.86 -29.35
C HIS A 98 14.20 14.27 -30.66
N CYS A 99 13.38 13.61 -31.47
CA CYS A 99 13.78 12.96 -32.73
C CYS A 99 13.30 13.71 -33.99
N ARG A 100 12.91 14.99 -33.87
CA ARG A 100 12.57 15.88 -34.99
C ARG A 100 13.50 17.09 -35.02
#